data_AF-A0AA95H6Z6-F1
#
_entry.id   AF-A0AA95H6Z6-F1
#
_cell.length_a   1.000
_cell.length_b   1.000
_cell.length_c   1.000
_cell.angle_alpha   90.00
_cell.angle_beta   90.00
_cell.angle_gamma   90.00
#
_symmetry.space_group_name_H-M   'P 1'
#
loop_
_entity.id
_entity.type
_entity.pdbx_description
1 polymer ?
#
loop_
_entity_poly.entity_id
_entity_poly.type
_entity_poly.pdbx_seq_one_letter_code
_entity_poly.pdbx_strand_id
1 'polypeptide(L)'
;MPNRVIKLNFELSLAVGLSALLLACNEGGQSQSSTIPTPPKPATEPSLPLIPIPTVITQPEVFYVLVSMPIEADVKRCYGSPTFLQFVEGVNGKKLKSFKQGDKVYFPTLLHAFQQAKLDPDYLPAIQALSEAHTQFYQQLPAYLQARSRSHQARTITLPPAVQQGLQTSQRLVQQSLQRLKQPKATHHVPKKALQQLESLHSELDSLSAGKVDGYGYDYDMVQQHFGYAFSYLLQWTKQGYR
;
A
#
# COMPACT_ATOMS: atom_id res chain seq x y z
N MET A 1 -13.34 5.70 -43.98
CA MET A 1 -13.55 6.31 -42.64
C MET A 1 -12.18 6.42 -41.97
N PRO A 2 -11.70 7.61 -41.57
CA PRO A 2 -10.32 7.76 -41.12
C PRO A 2 -10.16 7.33 -39.66
N ASN A 3 -9.17 6.47 -39.41
CA ASN A 3 -8.72 6.04 -38.08
C ASN A 3 -8.06 7.22 -37.36
N ARG A 4 -8.71 7.74 -36.31
CA ARG A 4 -8.09 8.67 -35.36
C ARG A 4 -7.23 7.86 -34.38
N VAL A 5 -5.92 7.93 -34.56
CA VAL A 5 -4.93 7.51 -33.55
C VAL A 5 -4.89 8.60 -32.47
N ILE A 6 -5.44 8.32 -31.30
CA ILE A 6 -5.29 9.19 -30.12
C ILE A 6 -3.95 8.83 -29.47
N LYS A 7 -2.92 9.66 -29.68
CA LYS A 7 -1.70 9.65 -28.88
C LYS A 7 -2.00 10.33 -27.54
N LEU A 8 -2.06 9.57 -26.46
CA LEU A 8 -2.04 10.10 -25.10
C LEU A 8 -0.58 10.14 -24.65
N ASN A 9 0.01 11.34 -24.63
CA ASN A 9 1.28 11.60 -23.96
C ASN A 9 1.03 11.55 -22.45
N PHE A 10 1.65 10.59 -21.76
CA PHE A 10 1.70 10.54 -20.31
C PHE A 10 3.03 11.12 -19.85
N GLU A 11 3.03 12.38 -19.41
CA GLU A 11 4.11 12.94 -18.61
C GLU A 11 3.88 12.54 -17.15
N LEU A 12 4.77 11.70 -16.62
CA LEU A 12 4.84 11.38 -15.20
C LEU A 12 5.47 12.58 -14.47
N SER A 13 4.65 13.49 -13.95
CA SER A 13 5.14 14.53 -13.05
C SER A 13 5.53 13.93 -11.70
N LEU A 14 6.83 13.67 -11.52
CA LEU A 14 7.45 13.52 -10.20
C LEU A 14 7.45 14.90 -9.52
N ALA A 15 6.44 15.18 -8.69
CA ALA A 15 6.47 16.33 -7.81
C ALA A 15 7.20 15.95 -6.51
N VAL A 16 8.47 16.34 -6.42
CA VAL A 16 9.30 16.31 -5.22
C VAL A 16 8.79 17.39 -4.26
N GLY A 17 8.19 16.98 -3.14
CA GLY A 17 7.82 17.86 -2.04
C GLY A 17 8.92 17.91 -0.99
N LEU A 18 9.90 18.79 -1.18
CA LEU A 18 10.90 19.17 -0.19
C LEU A 18 10.48 20.53 0.39
N SER A 19 10.03 20.57 1.64
CA SER A 19 9.88 21.83 2.38
C SER A 19 10.37 21.66 3.82
N ALA A 20 11.42 22.42 4.11
CA ALA A 20 12.09 22.54 5.39
C ALA A 20 11.22 23.27 6.43
N LEU A 21 11.45 22.97 7.72
CA LEU A 21 11.35 23.99 8.76
C LEU A 21 12.39 23.74 9.85
N LEU A 22 13.40 24.62 9.86
CA LEU A 22 14.24 24.94 11.01
C LEU A 22 13.42 25.83 11.97
N LEU A 23 13.49 25.60 13.28
CA LEU A 23 14.21 26.50 14.21
C LEU A 23 14.19 26.03 15.67
N ALA A 24 15.28 26.40 16.33
CA ALA A 24 15.80 26.14 17.67
C ALA A 24 14.93 26.48 18.89
N CYS A 25 15.29 25.91 20.05
CA CYS A 25 15.39 26.55 21.37
C CYS A 25 16.31 25.66 22.26
N ASN A 26 17.55 26.06 22.57
CA ASN A 26 18.02 26.91 23.68
C ASN A 26 18.07 26.20 25.06
N GLU A 27 19.23 25.61 25.39
CA GLU A 27 19.69 25.27 26.75
C GLU A 27 20.53 26.47 27.24
N GLY A 28 20.65 26.88 28.50
CA GLY A 28 20.24 26.41 29.81
C GLY A 28 20.94 27.35 30.80
N GLY A 29 20.30 27.71 31.92
CA GLY A 29 20.88 28.71 32.82
C GLY A 29 20.11 28.97 34.11
N GLN A 30 20.39 28.11 35.09
CA GLN A 30 20.44 28.36 36.54
C GLN A 30 19.20 28.67 37.41
N SER A 31 19.22 27.91 38.51
CA SER A 31 19.02 28.30 39.93
C SER A 31 17.72 27.95 40.64
N GLN A 32 17.97 27.27 41.77
CA GLN A 32 17.05 26.64 42.70
C GLN A 32 16.39 27.65 43.63
N SER A 33 15.12 27.42 43.97
CA SER A 33 14.55 27.84 45.26
C SER A 33 13.40 26.90 45.61
N SER A 34 13.46 26.34 46.83
CA SER A 34 12.51 25.38 47.38
C SER A 34 11.28 26.09 47.95
N THR A 35 10.09 25.70 47.48
CA THR A 35 8.82 25.89 48.19
C THR A 35 7.96 24.62 48.07
N ILE A 36 7.30 24.26 49.17
CA ILE A 36 6.55 23.02 49.40
C ILE A 36 5.24 23.04 48.58
N PRO A 37 4.94 22.04 47.72
CA PRO A 37 3.70 22.01 46.96
C PRO A 37 2.65 21.01 47.51
N THR A 38 1.42 21.50 47.54
CA THR A 38 0.12 20.84 47.70
C THR A 38 -0.05 19.63 46.75
N PRO A 39 -0.83 18.58 47.11
CA PRO A 39 -1.02 17.39 46.27
C PRO A 39 -1.58 17.72 44.88
N PRO A 40 -1.06 17.09 43.80
CA PRO A 40 -1.47 17.38 42.44
C PRO A 40 -2.82 16.74 42.07
N LYS A 41 -3.61 17.51 41.33
CA LYS A 41 -4.80 17.10 40.58
C LYS A 41 -4.43 15.95 39.61
N PRO A 42 -5.29 14.94 39.38
CA PRO A 42 -5.00 13.86 38.44
C PRO A 42 -4.66 14.42 37.06
N ALA A 43 -3.53 13.95 36.51
CA ALA A 43 -3.03 14.34 35.21
C ALA A 43 -4.05 13.95 34.13
N THR A 44 -4.53 14.95 33.39
CA THR A 44 -5.17 14.74 32.10
C THR A 44 -4.17 14.01 31.20
N GLU A 45 -4.52 12.82 30.72
CA GLU A 45 -3.69 12.09 29.76
C GLU A 45 -3.30 13.01 28.59
N PRO A 46 -2.02 13.05 28.19
CA PRO A 46 -1.63 13.75 26.98
C PRO A 46 -2.33 13.09 25.79
N SER A 47 -3.30 13.79 25.19
CA SER A 47 -3.91 13.38 23.94
C SER A 47 -2.80 13.24 22.90
N LEU A 48 -2.63 12.03 22.35
CA LEU A 48 -1.72 11.80 21.23
C LEU A 48 -2.05 12.80 20.12
N PRO A 49 -1.04 13.45 19.50
CA PRO A 49 -1.29 14.34 18.38
C PRO A 49 -1.98 13.54 17.26
N LEU A 50 -3.17 13.98 16.85
CA LEU A 50 -3.77 13.50 15.62
C LEU A 50 -2.81 13.84 14.49
N ILE A 51 -2.14 12.82 13.95
CA ILE A 51 -1.34 12.96 12.75
C ILE A 51 -2.33 13.33 11.63
N PRO A 52 -2.17 14.47 10.94
CA PRO A 52 -3.01 14.82 9.82
C PRO A 52 -2.89 13.72 8.76
N ILE A 53 -4.05 13.17 8.36
CA ILE A 53 -4.14 12.19 7.28
C ILE A 53 -3.59 12.89 6.02
N PRO A 54 -2.53 12.37 5.39
CA PRO A 54 -1.96 13.01 4.21
C PRO A 54 -3.02 13.11 3.11
N THR A 55 -3.13 14.30 2.53
CA THR A 55 -3.97 14.60 1.38
C THR A 55 -3.60 13.65 0.24
N VAL A 56 -4.52 12.75 -0.09
CA VAL A 56 -4.37 11.74 -1.15
C VAL A 56 -4.07 12.44 -2.47
N ILE A 57 -2.94 12.10 -3.09
CA ILE A 57 -2.63 12.48 -4.47
C ILE A 57 -3.70 11.82 -5.35
N THR A 58 -4.58 12.63 -5.94
CA THR A 58 -5.67 12.17 -6.81
C THR A 58 -5.12 11.66 -8.13
N GLN A 59 -4.71 10.39 -8.16
CA GLN A 59 -4.80 9.63 -9.40
C GLN A 59 -6.27 9.59 -9.82
N PRO A 60 -6.61 9.75 -11.11
CA PRO A 60 -8.00 9.72 -11.51
C PRO A 60 -8.64 8.39 -11.10
N GLU A 61 -9.84 8.49 -10.54
CA GLU A 61 -10.48 7.42 -9.78
C GLU A 61 -10.70 6.14 -10.60
N VAL A 62 -10.76 6.29 -11.92
CA VAL A 62 -11.18 5.28 -12.90
C VAL A 62 -10.51 5.53 -14.24
N PHE A 63 -9.93 4.47 -14.84
CA PHE A 63 -9.62 4.48 -16.26
C PHE A 63 -9.99 3.17 -16.95
N TYR A 64 -10.38 3.29 -18.20
CA TYR A 64 -10.53 2.16 -19.12
C TYR A 64 -9.30 2.10 -20.03
N VAL A 65 -8.73 0.92 -20.15
CA VAL A 65 -7.62 0.65 -21.06
C VAL A 65 -8.13 -0.26 -22.18
N LEU A 66 -7.77 0.04 -23.42
CA LEU A 66 -7.91 -0.92 -24.51
C LEU A 66 -6.85 -1.99 -24.32
N VAL A 67 -7.26 -3.24 -24.11
CA VAL A 67 -6.35 -4.35 -23.79
C VAL A 67 -5.25 -4.46 -24.83
N SER A 68 -4.03 -4.29 -24.34
CA SER A 68 -2.80 -4.72 -24.98
C SER A 68 -2.63 -6.22 -24.72
N MET A 69 -2.15 -6.97 -25.71
CA MET A 69 -1.78 -8.37 -25.49
C MET A 69 -0.26 -8.46 -25.35
N PRO A 70 0.26 -9.18 -24.34
CA PRO A 70 -0.46 -9.87 -23.26
C PRO A 70 -1.01 -8.90 -22.19
N ILE A 71 -2.20 -9.18 -21.62
CA ILE A 71 -2.90 -8.30 -20.64
C ILE A 71 -2.08 -8.07 -19.37
N GLU A 72 -1.19 -8.98 -19.06
CA GLU A 72 -0.21 -8.94 -17.98
C GLU A 72 0.62 -7.65 -17.99
N ALA A 73 0.92 -7.11 -19.18
CA ALA A 73 1.64 -5.86 -19.32
C ALA A 73 0.79 -4.67 -18.83
N ASP A 74 -0.50 -4.64 -19.16
CA ASP A 74 -1.42 -3.61 -18.70
C ASP A 74 -1.64 -3.70 -17.18
N VAL A 75 -1.81 -4.92 -16.65
CA VAL A 75 -1.94 -5.17 -15.20
C VAL A 75 -0.69 -4.69 -14.46
N LYS A 76 0.50 -5.07 -14.95
CA LYS A 76 1.77 -4.62 -14.36
C LYS A 76 1.91 -3.11 -14.40
N ARG A 77 1.50 -2.45 -15.49
CA ARG A 77 1.52 -0.99 -15.60
C ARG A 77 0.58 -0.33 -14.58
N CYS A 78 -0.61 -0.88 -14.36
CA CYS A 78 -1.63 -0.27 -13.49
C CYS A 78 -1.41 -0.56 -11.99
N TYR A 79 -0.99 -1.76 -11.63
CA TYR A 79 -0.89 -2.20 -10.22
C TYR A 79 0.53 -2.57 -9.78
N GLY A 80 1.51 -2.47 -10.69
CA GLY A 80 2.92 -2.74 -10.44
C GLY A 80 3.34 -4.21 -10.59
N SER A 81 2.39 -5.15 -10.63
CA SER A 81 2.67 -6.59 -10.73
C SER A 81 1.59 -7.37 -11.50
N PRO A 82 1.96 -8.39 -12.31
CA PRO A 82 0.98 -9.26 -12.98
C PRO A 82 0.18 -10.13 -12.00
N THR A 83 0.56 -10.21 -10.74
CA THR A 83 -0.17 -10.99 -9.72
C THR A 83 -1.58 -10.42 -9.42
N PHE A 84 -1.86 -9.20 -9.87
CA PHE A 84 -3.20 -8.57 -9.83
C PHE A 84 -4.16 -9.05 -10.92
N LEU A 85 -3.79 -10.02 -11.76
CA LEU A 85 -4.68 -10.56 -12.79
C LEU A 85 -6.02 -11.05 -12.22
N GLN A 86 -5.99 -11.78 -11.10
CA GLN A 86 -7.21 -12.27 -10.44
C GLN A 86 -8.07 -11.13 -9.89
N PHE A 87 -7.45 -10.07 -9.38
CA PHE A 87 -8.15 -8.86 -8.97
C PHE A 87 -8.85 -8.21 -10.16
N VAL A 88 -8.18 -8.10 -11.31
CA VAL A 88 -8.75 -7.56 -12.55
C VAL A 88 -9.91 -8.41 -13.07
N GLU A 89 -9.81 -9.74 -13.02
CA GLU A 89 -10.95 -10.63 -13.29
C GLU A 89 -12.13 -10.33 -12.36
N GLY A 90 -11.83 -10.16 -11.07
CA GLY A 90 -12.81 -9.88 -10.03
C GLY A 90 -13.55 -8.56 -10.25
N VAL A 91 -12.83 -7.49 -10.60
CA VAL A 91 -13.41 -6.18 -10.91
C VAL A 91 -14.28 -6.24 -12.16
N ASN A 92 -13.78 -6.87 -13.23
CA ASN A 92 -14.45 -6.87 -14.53
C ASN A 92 -15.54 -7.96 -14.66
N GLY A 93 -15.64 -8.87 -13.69
CA GLY A 93 -16.57 -10.00 -13.74
C GLY A 93 -16.31 -10.96 -14.91
N LYS A 94 -15.08 -10.97 -15.45
CA LYS A 94 -14.70 -11.67 -16.67
C LYS A 94 -13.41 -12.46 -16.44
N LYS A 95 -13.35 -13.68 -16.96
CA LYS A 95 -12.15 -14.53 -16.86
C LYS A 95 -11.06 -14.07 -17.81
N LEU A 96 -9.79 -14.26 -17.43
CA LEU A 96 -8.61 -13.83 -18.20
C LEU A 96 -8.65 -14.30 -19.64
N LYS A 97 -8.93 -15.59 -19.84
CA LYS A 97 -9.03 -16.24 -21.16
C LYS A 97 -10.11 -15.64 -22.08
N SER A 98 -11.01 -14.83 -21.53
CA SER A 98 -12.09 -14.21 -22.29
C SER A 98 -11.72 -12.82 -22.79
N PHE A 99 -10.65 -12.18 -22.27
CA PHE A 99 -10.19 -10.89 -22.77
C PHE A 99 -9.57 -11.05 -24.16
N LYS A 100 -9.91 -10.13 -25.06
CA LYS A 100 -9.38 -10.06 -26.42
C LYS A 100 -8.66 -8.73 -26.60
N GLN A 101 -7.68 -8.69 -27.51
CA GLN A 101 -7.03 -7.45 -27.90
C GLN A 101 -8.08 -6.42 -28.33
N GLY A 102 -7.96 -5.19 -27.80
CA GLY A 102 -8.92 -4.12 -28.08
C GLY A 102 -10.20 -4.13 -27.22
N ASP A 103 -10.40 -5.13 -26.35
CA ASP A 103 -11.45 -5.07 -25.33
C ASP A 103 -11.24 -3.83 -24.46
N LYS A 104 -12.33 -3.17 -24.05
CA LYS A 104 -12.28 -2.15 -23.00
C LYS A 104 -12.25 -2.85 -21.65
N VAL A 105 -11.16 -2.71 -20.91
CA VAL A 105 -11.00 -3.29 -19.57
C VAL A 105 -10.89 -2.19 -18.54
N TYR A 106 -11.57 -2.40 -17.43
CA TYR A 106 -11.64 -1.47 -16.33
C TYR A 106 -10.51 -1.73 -15.33
N PHE A 107 -9.74 -0.68 -15.03
CA PHE A 107 -8.64 -0.67 -14.06
C PHE A 107 -8.90 0.42 -13.01
N PRO A 108 -9.74 0.17 -11.99
CA PRO A 108 -9.97 1.11 -10.90
C PRO A 108 -8.74 1.23 -10.00
N THR A 109 -8.68 2.31 -9.23
CA THR A 109 -7.82 2.32 -8.03
C THR A 109 -8.26 1.20 -7.08
N LEU A 110 -7.32 0.72 -6.25
CA LEU A 110 -7.58 -0.39 -5.32
C LEU A 110 -8.78 -0.09 -4.43
N LEU A 111 -8.80 1.08 -3.78
CA LEU A 111 -9.91 1.50 -2.93
C LEU A 111 -11.24 1.61 -3.68
N HIS A 112 -11.23 2.19 -4.88
CA HIS A 112 -12.45 2.38 -5.66
C HIS A 112 -13.08 1.06 -6.09
N ALA A 113 -12.28 0.03 -6.36
CA ALA A 113 -12.79 -1.31 -6.64
C ALA A 113 -13.65 -1.87 -5.51
N PHE A 114 -13.25 -1.66 -4.25
CA PHE A 114 -14.01 -2.09 -3.08
C PHE A 114 -15.28 -1.26 -2.87
N GLN A 115 -15.21 0.05 -3.11
CA GLN A 115 -16.40 0.91 -3.06
C GLN A 115 -17.47 0.44 -4.06
N GLN A 116 -17.07 0.12 -5.30
CA GLN A 116 -17.97 -0.44 -6.31
C GLN A 116 -18.52 -1.83 -5.91
N ALA A 117 -17.71 -2.62 -5.20
CA ALA A 117 -18.14 -3.90 -4.65
C ALA A 117 -19.05 -3.77 -3.41
N LYS A 118 -19.46 -2.55 -3.03
CA LYS A 118 -20.28 -2.25 -1.84
C LYS A 118 -19.60 -2.66 -0.54
N LEU A 119 -18.34 -2.26 -0.38
CA LEU A 119 -17.59 -2.43 0.86
C LEU A 119 -18.38 -1.86 2.05
N ASP A 120 -18.45 -2.65 3.12
CA ASP A 120 -19.04 -2.26 4.38
C ASP A 120 -18.16 -1.18 5.01
N PRO A 121 -18.73 -0.02 5.42
CA PRO A 121 -17.97 1.09 5.98
C PRO A 121 -17.04 0.71 7.15
N ASP A 122 -17.33 -0.33 7.92
CA ASP A 122 -16.48 -0.76 9.05
C ASP A 122 -15.12 -1.31 8.61
N TYR A 123 -15.02 -1.79 7.37
CA TYR A 123 -13.78 -2.28 6.76
C TYR A 123 -13.07 -1.22 5.91
N LEU A 124 -13.69 -0.05 5.67
CA LEU A 124 -13.09 1.03 4.90
C LEU A 124 -11.69 1.42 5.41
N PRO A 125 -11.45 1.61 6.73
CA PRO A 125 -10.13 1.94 7.24
C PRO A 125 -9.07 0.88 6.93
N ALA A 126 -9.44 -0.41 6.94
CA ALA A 126 -8.53 -1.50 6.62
C ALA A 126 -8.14 -1.51 5.13
N ILE A 127 -9.11 -1.31 4.24
CA ILE A 127 -8.85 -1.26 2.80
C ILE A 127 -8.05 0.00 2.42
N GLN A 128 -8.32 1.14 3.07
CA GLN A 128 -7.55 2.37 2.89
C GLN A 128 -6.09 2.17 3.32
N ALA A 129 -5.85 1.67 4.53
CA ALA A 129 -4.50 1.40 5.02
C ALA A 129 -3.75 0.43 4.10
N LEU A 130 -4.39 -0.64 3.63
CA LEU A 130 -3.75 -1.58 2.71
C LEU A 130 -3.44 -0.96 1.33
N SER A 131 -4.31 -0.10 0.82
CA SER A 131 -4.08 0.63 -0.45
C SER A 131 -2.93 1.63 -0.33
N GLU A 132 -2.83 2.30 0.82
CA GLU A 132 -1.71 3.18 1.13
C GLU A 132 -0.41 2.38 1.29
N ALA A 133 -0.44 1.22 1.94
CA ALA A 133 0.72 0.35 2.08
C ALA A 133 1.29 -0.08 0.72
N HIS A 134 0.41 -0.43 -0.23
CA HIS A 134 0.76 -0.74 -1.61
C HIS A 134 1.41 0.46 -2.30
N THR A 135 0.79 1.64 -2.20
CA THR A 135 1.32 2.87 -2.78
C THR A 135 2.72 3.20 -2.25
N GLN A 136 2.89 3.15 -0.93
CA GLN A 136 4.18 3.39 -0.26
C GLN A 136 5.24 2.40 -0.73
N PHE A 137 4.92 1.11 -0.83
CA PHE A 137 5.86 0.09 -1.29
C PHE A 137 6.36 0.37 -2.72
N TYR A 138 5.44 0.61 -3.66
CA TYR A 138 5.82 0.88 -5.05
C TYR A 138 6.53 2.22 -5.25
N GLN A 139 6.28 3.21 -4.38
CA GLN A 139 7.07 4.45 -4.37
C GLN A 139 8.53 4.19 -3.97
N GLN A 140 8.79 3.28 -3.03
CA GLN A 140 10.16 2.96 -2.59
C GLN A 140 10.88 1.95 -3.50
N LEU A 141 10.12 1.14 -4.25
CA LEU A 141 10.67 0.02 -5.02
C LEU A 141 11.82 0.40 -5.98
N PRO A 142 11.79 1.51 -6.75
CA PRO A 142 12.91 1.85 -7.63
C PRO A 142 14.23 2.10 -6.87
N ALA A 143 14.18 2.82 -5.75
CA ALA A 143 15.35 3.11 -4.93
C ALA A 143 15.84 1.86 -4.18
N TYR A 144 14.93 0.99 -3.74
CA TYR A 144 15.25 -0.33 -3.22
C TYR A 144 16.03 -1.17 -4.25
N LEU A 145 15.52 -1.28 -5.48
CA LEU A 145 16.17 -2.04 -6.56
C LEU A 145 17.55 -1.47 -6.92
N GLN A 146 17.73 -0.16 -6.84
CA GLN A 146 19.03 0.49 -7.04
C GLN A 146 20.02 0.16 -5.91
N ALA A 147 19.59 0.14 -4.66
CA ALA A 147 20.44 -0.26 -3.54
C ALA A 147 20.85 -1.76 -3.65
N ARG A 148 19.89 -2.59 -4.06
CA ARG A 148 20.07 -4.02 -4.27
C ARG A 148 21.06 -4.34 -5.38
N SER A 149 20.96 -3.67 -6.53
CA SER A 149 21.86 -3.92 -7.67
C SER A 149 23.32 -3.60 -7.37
N ARG A 150 23.59 -2.68 -6.43
CA ARG A 150 24.94 -2.33 -5.97
C ARG A 150 25.54 -3.34 -4.99
N SER A 151 24.74 -4.24 -4.44
CA SER A 151 25.15 -5.07 -3.30
C SER A 151 25.65 -6.48 -3.69
N HIS A 152 25.88 -6.74 -4.97
CA HIS A 152 26.58 -7.94 -5.50
C HIS A 152 26.36 -9.26 -4.73
N GLN A 153 25.12 -9.75 -4.65
CA GLN A 153 24.71 -11.02 -3.98
C GLN A 153 24.77 -11.03 -2.45
N ALA A 154 24.95 -9.89 -1.79
CA ALA A 154 24.84 -9.82 -0.34
C ALA A 154 23.43 -10.22 0.13
N ARG A 155 23.36 -11.09 1.15
CA ARG A 155 22.10 -11.45 1.83
C ARG A 155 21.53 -10.32 2.69
N THR A 156 22.29 -9.26 2.87
CA THR A 156 21.88 -8.06 3.59
C THR A 156 22.45 -6.84 2.87
N ILE A 157 21.61 -5.85 2.61
CA ILE A 157 21.96 -4.62 1.91
C ILE A 157 21.71 -3.42 2.82
N THR A 158 22.53 -2.38 2.67
CA THR A 158 22.27 -1.11 3.34
C THR A 158 21.25 -0.32 2.53
N LEU A 159 20.11 -0.04 3.13
CA LEU A 159 19.06 0.75 2.49
C LEU A 159 19.25 2.25 2.75
N PRO A 160 18.89 3.11 1.78
CA PRO A 160 18.70 4.52 2.07
C PRO A 160 17.66 4.71 3.19
N PRO A 161 17.86 5.64 4.15
CA PRO A 161 16.94 5.82 5.28
C PRO A 161 15.48 6.03 4.87
N ALA A 162 15.24 6.78 3.78
CA ALA A 162 13.90 7.01 3.24
C ALA A 162 13.24 5.72 2.73
N VAL A 163 14.00 4.82 2.10
CA VAL A 163 13.50 3.52 1.62
C VAL A 163 13.12 2.64 2.80
N GLN A 164 14.01 2.56 3.81
CA GLN A 164 13.74 1.81 5.04
C GLN A 164 12.47 2.31 5.74
N GLN A 165 12.34 3.62 5.94
CA GLN A 165 11.18 4.23 6.57
C GLN A 165 9.88 4.01 5.78
N GLY A 166 9.94 4.10 4.44
CA GLY A 166 8.78 3.84 3.58
C GLY A 166 8.32 2.38 3.65
N LEU A 167 9.25 1.42 3.64
CA LEU A 167 8.94 0.00 3.79
C LEU A 167 8.36 -0.32 5.18
N GLN A 168 8.92 0.26 6.25
CA GLN A 168 8.37 0.16 7.61
C GLN A 168 6.97 0.77 7.72
N THR A 169 6.72 1.85 6.98
CA THR A 169 5.39 2.47 6.90
C THR A 169 4.40 1.52 6.22
N SER A 170 4.77 0.94 5.07
CA SER A 170 3.97 -0.11 4.43
C SER A 170 3.67 -1.28 5.37
N GLN A 171 4.69 -1.79 6.08
CA GLN A 171 4.53 -2.87 7.05
C GLN A 171 3.51 -2.52 8.14
N ARG A 172 3.63 -1.34 8.76
CA ARG A 172 2.71 -0.86 9.79
C ARG A 172 1.27 -0.76 9.28
N LEU A 173 1.07 -0.25 8.07
CA LEU A 173 -0.25 -0.14 7.45
C LEU A 173 -0.87 -1.52 7.14
N VAL A 174 -0.06 -2.50 6.70
CA VAL A 174 -0.50 -3.90 6.57
C VAL A 174 -0.91 -4.46 7.92
N GLN A 175 -0.13 -4.22 8.97
CA GLN A 175 -0.46 -4.66 10.33
C GLN A 175 -1.77 -4.05 10.84
N GLN A 176 -2.01 -2.77 10.60
CA GLN A 176 -3.29 -2.12 10.93
C GLN A 176 -4.47 -2.78 10.21
N SER A 177 -4.30 -3.09 8.92
CA SER A 177 -5.30 -3.80 8.11
C SER A 177 -5.58 -5.20 8.66
N LEU A 178 -4.53 -5.95 9.02
CA LEU A 178 -4.61 -7.27 9.64
C LEU A 178 -5.44 -7.25 10.92
N GLN A 179 -5.12 -6.34 11.85
CA GLN A 179 -5.80 -6.28 13.16
C GLN A 179 -7.31 -6.04 12.98
N ARG A 180 -7.68 -5.15 12.06
CA ARG A 180 -9.10 -4.86 11.78
C ARG A 180 -9.81 -6.05 11.13
N LEU A 181 -9.18 -6.70 10.15
CA LEU A 181 -9.79 -7.80 9.40
C LEU A 181 -9.87 -9.11 10.22
N LYS A 182 -9.06 -9.25 11.28
CA LYS A 182 -9.15 -10.37 12.24
C LYS A 182 -10.39 -10.32 13.12
N GLN A 183 -11.05 -9.17 13.20
CA GLN A 183 -12.22 -8.94 14.06
C GLN A 183 -13.42 -8.49 13.19
N PRO A 184 -13.96 -9.38 12.34
CA PRO A 184 -15.11 -9.03 11.53
C PRO A 184 -16.36 -8.78 12.40
N LYS A 185 -17.36 -8.09 11.84
CA LYS A 185 -18.70 -8.02 12.41
C LYS A 185 -19.25 -9.42 12.67
N ALA A 186 -20.12 -9.56 13.67
CA ALA A 186 -20.70 -10.85 14.05
C ALA A 186 -21.41 -11.58 12.90
N THR A 187 -21.92 -10.84 11.91
CA THR A 187 -22.62 -11.38 10.73
C THR A 187 -21.68 -11.79 9.59
N HIS A 188 -20.38 -11.53 9.70
CA HIS A 188 -19.40 -11.71 8.62
C HIS A 188 -18.37 -12.78 8.97
N HIS A 189 -17.96 -13.56 7.98
CA HIS A 189 -16.88 -14.52 8.15
C HIS A 189 -15.52 -13.84 8.09
N VAL A 190 -14.55 -14.44 8.79
CA VAL A 190 -13.15 -14.04 8.72
C VAL A 190 -12.58 -14.37 7.32
N PRO A 191 -11.95 -13.42 6.60
CA PRO A 191 -11.37 -13.66 5.29
C PRO A 191 -10.01 -14.40 5.40
N LYS A 192 -10.04 -15.67 5.83
CA LYS A 192 -8.84 -16.46 6.19
C LYS A 192 -7.74 -16.44 5.14
N LYS A 193 -8.08 -16.62 3.86
CA LYS A 193 -7.10 -16.60 2.76
C LYS A 193 -6.43 -15.24 2.62
N ALA A 194 -7.18 -14.15 2.72
CA ALA A 194 -6.61 -12.81 2.66
C ALA A 194 -5.71 -12.54 3.87
N LEU A 195 -6.13 -12.93 5.08
CA LEU A 195 -5.31 -12.78 6.28
C LEU A 195 -3.98 -13.50 6.18
N GLN A 196 -3.96 -14.74 5.67
CA GLN A 196 -2.72 -15.48 5.45
C GLN A 196 -1.76 -14.72 4.51
N GLN A 197 -2.28 -14.16 3.42
CA GLN A 197 -1.46 -13.37 2.49
C GLN A 197 -0.93 -12.09 3.15
N LEU A 198 -1.74 -11.43 3.97
CA LEU A 198 -1.35 -10.22 4.68
C LEU A 198 -0.31 -10.51 5.79
N GLU A 199 -0.39 -11.66 6.45
CA GLU A 199 0.61 -12.08 7.44
C GLU A 199 1.97 -12.35 6.78
N SER A 200 1.99 -13.06 5.65
CA SER A 200 3.20 -13.23 4.85
C SER A 200 3.72 -11.87 4.36
N LEU A 201 2.85 -11.01 3.81
CA LEU A 201 3.21 -9.67 3.37
C LEU A 201 3.87 -8.83 4.47
N HIS A 202 3.32 -8.86 5.69
CA HIS A 202 3.88 -8.18 6.83
C HIS A 202 5.31 -8.67 7.15
N SER A 203 5.51 -10.00 7.17
CA SER A 203 6.82 -10.61 7.42
C SER A 203 7.85 -10.29 6.33
N GLU A 204 7.43 -10.25 5.07
CA GLU A 204 8.31 -9.90 3.96
C GLU A 204 8.68 -8.42 4.02
N LEU A 205 7.73 -7.52 4.27
CA LEU A 205 8.01 -6.10 4.44
C LEU A 205 8.95 -5.82 5.62
N ASP A 206 8.81 -6.55 6.73
CA ASP A 206 9.74 -6.50 7.85
C ASP A 206 11.17 -6.85 7.39
N SER A 207 11.30 -7.99 6.71
CA SER A 207 12.59 -8.50 6.20
C SER A 207 13.23 -7.54 5.20
N LEU A 208 12.46 -7.04 4.24
CA LEU A 208 12.93 -6.06 3.25
C LEU A 208 13.35 -4.76 3.94
N SER A 209 12.58 -4.28 4.93
CA SER A 209 12.93 -3.04 5.63
C SER A 209 14.23 -3.16 6.45
N ALA A 210 14.56 -4.36 6.90
CA ALA A 210 15.84 -4.69 7.52
C ALA A 210 16.98 -4.89 6.49
N GLY A 211 16.70 -4.71 5.20
CA GLY A 211 17.66 -4.90 4.11
C GLY A 211 17.98 -6.36 3.83
N LYS A 212 17.17 -7.32 4.30
CA LYS A 212 17.41 -8.75 4.02
C LYS A 212 17.00 -9.07 2.59
N VAL A 213 17.87 -9.81 1.90
CA VAL A 213 17.64 -10.31 0.54
C VAL A 213 17.58 -11.83 0.59
N ASP A 214 16.57 -12.41 -0.06
CA ASP A 214 16.45 -13.86 -0.15
C ASP A 214 17.57 -14.44 -1.02
N GLY A 215 17.90 -15.72 -0.82
CA GLY A 215 18.98 -16.36 -1.56
C GLY A 215 18.72 -16.51 -3.07
N TYR A 216 17.46 -16.36 -3.50
CA TYR A 216 17.03 -16.52 -4.89
C TYR A 216 16.79 -15.19 -5.61
N GLY A 217 16.78 -14.10 -4.87
CA GLY A 217 16.57 -12.78 -5.39
C GLY A 217 15.13 -12.48 -5.83
N TYR A 218 14.14 -13.10 -5.19
CA TYR A 218 12.71 -12.85 -5.39
C TYR A 218 12.06 -12.14 -4.20
N ASP A 219 12.86 -11.61 -3.26
CA ASP A 219 12.42 -10.91 -2.05
C ASP A 219 11.29 -9.89 -2.29
N TYR A 220 11.47 -8.97 -3.22
CA TYR A 220 10.45 -7.96 -3.54
C TYR A 220 9.31 -8.51 -4.42
N ASP A 221 9.54 -9.56 -5.20
CA ASP A 221 8.50 -10.20 -6.01
C ASP A 221 7.48 -10.91 -5.11
N MET A 222 7.92 -11.48 -3.99
CA MET A 222 7.04 -12.07 -2.96
C MET A 222 6.11 -11.01 -2.35
N VAL A 223 6.63 -9.82 -2.03
CA VAL A 223 5.80 -8.70 -1.55
C VAL A 223 4.73 -8.32 -2.57
N GLN A 224 5.11 -8.18 -3.84
CA GLN A 224 4.17 -7.88 -4.92
C GLN A 224 3.08 -8.95 -5.06
N GLN A 225 3.48 -10.22 -4.98
CA GLN A 225 2.57 -11.36 -5.08
C GLN A 225 1.55 -11.39 -3.92
N HIS A 226 2.01 -11.19 -2.69
CA HIS A 226 1.12 -11.16 -1.54
C HIS A 226 0.15 -9.97 -1.57
N PHE A 227 0.56 -8.80 -2.07
CA PHE A 227 -0.37 -7.71 -2.35
C PHE A 227 -1.46 -8.14 -3.35
N GLY A 228 -1.06 -8.68 -4.51
CA GLY A 228 -2.00 -9.11 -5.56
C GLY A 228 -3.02 -10.13 -5.05
N TYR A 229 -2.58 -11.14 -4.29
CA TYR A 229 -3.47 -12.14 -3.71
C TYR A 229 -4.34 -11.61 -2.57
N ALA A 230 -3.79 -10.79 -1.66
CA ALA A 230 -4.56 -10.20 -0.57
C ALA A 230 -5.73 -9.37 -1.12
N PHE A 231 -5.48 -8.48 -2.08
CA PHE A 231 -6.53 -7.68 -2.71
C PHE A 231 -7.54 -8.55 -3.47
N SER A 232 -7.08 -9.57 -4.20
CA SER A 232 -7.96 -10.48 -4.93
C SER A 232 -8.92 -11.22 -4.00
N TYR A 233 -8.41 -11.76 -2.88
CA TYR A 233 -9.22 -12.49 -1.91
C TYR A 233 -10.14 -11.58 -1.11
N LEU A 234 -9.70 -10.38 -0.74
CA LEU A 234 -10.57 -9.39 -0.10
C LEU A 234 -11.71 -8.97 -1.02
N LEU A 235 -11.42 -8.68 -2.30
CA LEU A 235 -12.45 -8.29 -3.25
C LEU A 235 -13.47 -9.41 -3.45
N GLN A 236 -13.00 -10.65 -3.56
CA GLN A 236 -13.88 -11.82 -3.61
C GLN A 236 -14.78 -11.91 -2.36
N TRP A 237 -14.18 -11.80 -1.16
CA TRP A 237 -14.91 -11.84 0.11
C TRP A 237 -15.97 -10.73 0.20
N THR A 238 -15.64 -9.50 -0.20
CA THR A 238 -16.59 -8.38 -0.29
C THR A 238 -17.75 -8.71 -1.25
N LYS A 239 -17.45 -9.15 -2.48
CA LYS A 239 -18.46 -9.48 -3.50
C LYS A 239 -19.34 -10.68 -3.12
N GLN A 240 -18.86 -11.55 -2.23
CA GLN A 240 -19.61 -12.70 -1.71
C GLN A 240 -20.46 -12.35 -0.47
N GLY A 241 -20.55 -11.07 -0.10
CA GLY A 241 -21.29 -10.63 1.07
C GLY A 241 -20.61 -11.07 2.37
N TYR A 242 -19.28 -11.02 2.40
CA TYR A 242 -18.43 -11.35 3.55
C TYR A 242 -18.53 -12.82 4.01
N ARG A 243 -18.68 -13.74 3.06
CA ARG A 243 -18.78 -15.19 3.30
C ARG A 243 -17.46 -15.92 3.07
#